data_AF-A0A9P5N9A6-F1
#
_entry.id   AF-A0A9P5N9A6-F1
#
_cell.length_a   1.000
_cell.length_b   1.000
_cell.length_c   1.000
_cell.angle_alpha   90.00
_cell.angle_beta   90.00
_cell.angle_gamma   90.00
#
_symmetry.space_group_name_H-M   'P 1'
#
loop_
_entity.id
_entity.type
_entity.pdbx_description
1 polymer ?
#
loop_
_entity_poly.entity_id
_entity_poly.type
_entity_poly.pdbx_seq_one_letter_code
_entity_poly.pdbx_strand_id
1 'polypeptide(L)'
;DLASLLGVHRNTLRTYMKRKNVMKQYSDLSNEDLDILLCTFKEKKPDSGLRYVVRFLHKHGLCVKQRRVVSSLKQIDGLGRTLQD
;
A
#
# COMPACT_ATOMS: atom_id res chain seq x y z
N ASP A 1 -18.19 2.57 -3.88
CA ASP A 1 -17.21 3.13 -4.83
C ASP A 1 -17.64 4.55 -5.19
N LEU A 2 -16.73 5.53 -5.23
CA LEU A 2 -17.06 6.96 -5.44
C LEU A 2 -17.73 7.19 -6.81
N ALA A 3 -17.34 6.41 -7.81
CA ALA A 3 -17.95 6.43 -9.15
C ALA A 3 -19.43 6.05 -9.11
N SER A 4 -19.79 5.00 -8.36
CA SER A 4 -21.17 4.56 -8.18
C SER A 4 -22.01 5.59 -7.44
N LEU A 5 -21.44 6.24 -6.40
CA LEU A 5 -22.13 7.29 -5.65
C LEU A 5 -22.46 8.51 -6.52
N LEU A 6 -21.55 8.86 -7.42
CA LEU A 6 -21.69 9.99 -8.33
C LEU A 6 -22.45 9.66 -9.62
N GLY A 7 -22.88 8.40 -9.82
CA GLY A 7 -23.58 7.96 -11.04
C GLY A 7 -22.72 8.05 -12.31
N VAL A 8 -21.39 8.07 -12.20
CA VAL A 8 -20.47 8.19 -13.34
C VAL A 8 -19.64 6.94 -13.54
N HIS A 9 -19.25 6.68 -14.78
CA HIS A 9 -18.32 5.59 -15.08
C HIS A 9 -16.93 5.87 -14.44
N ARG A 10 -16.27 4.82 -13.93
CA ARG A 10 -14.96 4.91 -13.25
C ARG A 10 -13.87 5.63 -14.06
N ASN A 11 -13.86 5.47 -15.38
CA ASN A 11 -12.90 6.14 -16.25
C ASN A 11 -13.21 7.64 -16.38
N THR A 12 -14.50 7.99 -16.40
CA THR A 12 -14.96 9.39 -16.42
C THR A 12 -14.54 10.10 -15.15
N LEU A 13 -14.77 9.47 -13.98
CA LEU A 13 -14.29 9.97 -12.70
C LEU A 13 -12.77 10.17 -12.70
N ARG A 14 -12.01 9.17 -13.17
CA ARG A 14 -10.55 9.25 -13.27
C ARG A 14 -10.08 10.40 -14.16
N THR A 15 -10.73 10.63 -15.30
CA THR A 15 -10.44 11.74 -16.21
C THR A 15 -10.73 13.09 -15.54
N TYR A 16 -11.86 13.21 -14.85
CA TYR A 16 -12.21 14.44 -14.11
C TYR A 16 -11.22 14.73 -12.99
N MET A 17 -10.88 13.74 -12.17
CA MET A 17 -9.87 13.88 -11.11
C MET A 17 -8.52 14.34 -11.67
N LYS A 18 -8.08 13.74 -12.79
CA LYS A 18 -6.84 14.15 -13.47
C LYS A 18 -6.91 15.60 -13.96
N ARG A 19 -8.01 16.01 -14.62
CA ARG A 19 -8.21 17.38 -15.12
C ARG A 19 -8.27 18.41 -13.99
N LYS A 20 -8.78 18.02 -12.82
CA LYS A 20 -8.90 18.88 -11.64
C LYS A 20 -7.68 18.81 -10.71
N ASN A 21 -6.58 18.17 -11.14
CA ASN A 21 -5.38 17.94 -10.33
C ASN A 21 -5.66 17.28 -8.97
N VAL A 22 -6.73 16.50 -8.87
CA VAL A 22 -7.02 15.66 -7.70
C VAL A 22 -6.12 14.43 -7.80
N MET A 23 -4.90 14.58 -7.28
CA MET A 23 -3.89 13.53 -7.28
C MET A 23 -4.00 12.66 -6.03
N LYS A 24 -3.56 11.42 -6.16
CA LYS A 24 -3.40 10.50 -5.02
C LYS A 24 -2.34 11.09 -4.08
N GLN A 25 -2.74 11.50 -2.89
CA GLN A 25 -1.81 11.91 -1.84
C GLN A 25 -1.24 10.66 -1.18
N TYR A 26 0.09 10.59 -1.07
CA TYR A 26 0.76 9.53 -0.33
C TYR A 26 0.95 9.98 1.12
N SER A 27 0.81 9.05 2.05
CA SER A 27 1.06 9.30 3.46
C SER A 27 2.54 9.63 3.67
N ASP A 28 2.79 10.61 4.54
CA ASP A 28 4.12 10.87 5.06
C ASP A 28 4.42 9.80 6.12
N LEU A 29 5.09 8.74 5.68
CA LEU A 29 5.43 7.57 6.48
C LEU A 29 6.89 7.28 6.21
N SER A 30 7.71 7.13 7.25
CA SER A 30 9.13 6.77 7.11
C SER A 30 9.28 5.36 6.52
N ASN A 31 10.50 4.96 6.12
CA ASN A 31 10.70 3.58 5.65
C ASN A 31 10.70 2.62 6.84
N GLU A 32 11.23 3.07 7.96
CA GLU A 32 11.35 2.33 9.21
C GLU A 32 9.96 2.01 9.79
N ASP A 33 9.06 2.99 9.85
CA ASP A 33 7.68 2.77 10.29
C ASP A 33 6.92 1.84 9.34
N LEU A 34 7.18 1.96 8.03
CA LEU A 34 6.62 1.05 7.04
C LEU A 34 7.12 -0.38 7.27
N ASP A 35 8.42 -0.55 7.48
CA ASP A 35 9.04 -1.86 7.72
C ASP A 35 8.45 -2.53 8.97
N ILE A 36 8.32 -1.79 10.08
CA ILE A 36 7.68 -2.27 11.31
C ILE A 36 6.24 -2.72 11.05
N LEU A 37 5.44 -1.90 10.37
CA LEU A 37 4.06 -2.23 10.01
C LEU A 37 3.96 -3.50 9.16
N LEU A 38 4.88 -3.66 8.20
CA LEU A 38 4.90 -4.81 7.31
C LEU A 38 5.40 -6.07 8.02
N CYS A 39 6.37 -5.98 8.92
CA CYS A 39 6.80 -7.06 9.80
C CYS A 39 5.63 -7.59 10.63
N THR A 40 4.94 -6.70 11.38
CA THR A 40 3.78 -7.10 12.19
C THR A 40 2.66 -7.71 11.36
N PHE A 41 2.48 -7.25 10.12
CA PHE A 41 1.51 -7.85 9.21
C PHE A 41 1.94 -9.26 8.75
N LYS A 42 3.22 -9.45 8.42
CA LYS A 42 3.80 -10.72 7.97
C LYS A 42 3.85 -11.77 9.06
N GLU A 43 4.14 -11.40 10.30
CA GLU A 43 4.04 -12.31 11.47
C GLU A 43 2.64 -12.93 11.59
N LYS A 44 1.59 -12.14 11.32
CA LYS A 44 0.20 -12.61 11.37
C LYS A 44 -0.22 -13.37 10.11
N LYS A 45 0.40 -13.08 8.96
CA LYS A 45 0.03 -13.58 7.63
C LYS A 45 1.26 -13.77 6.73
N PRO A 46 2.08 -14.79 6.94
CA PRO A 46 3.37 -14.94 6.26
C PRO A 46 3.23 -15.08 4.74
N ASP A 47 2.28 -15.88 4.26
CA ASP A 47 2.07 -16.18 2.83
C ASP A 47 1.30 -15.10 2.06
N SER A 48 0.99 -13.98 2.71
CA SER A 48 0.21 -12.93 2.08
C SER A 48 1.03 -12.16 1.04
N GLY A 49 0.48 -12.08 -0.16
CA GLY A 49 1.08 -11.35 -1.28
C GLY A 49 0.84 -9.84 -1.23
N LEU A 50 1.52 -9.10 -2.11
CA LEU A 50 1.50 -7.62 -2.21
C LEU A 50 0.08 -7.01 -2.22
N ARG A 51 -0.88 -7.67 -2.88
CA ARG A 51 -2.28 -7.21 -2.92
C ARG A 51 -2.89 -7.08 -1.52
N TYR A 52 -2.61 -8.03 -0.63
CA TYR A 52 -3.12 -8.04 0.73
C TYR A 52 -2.44 -7.02 1.61
N VAL A 53 -1.12 -6.82 1.43
CA VAL A 53 -0.35 -5.77 2.09
C VAL A 53 -0.89 -4.38 1.74
N VAL A 54 -1.06 -4.09 0.44
CA VAL A 54 -1.60 -2.80 -0.01
C VAL A 54 -3.01 -2.57 0.53
N ARG A 55 -3.85 -3.62 0.56
CA ARG A 55 -5.20 -3.53 1.13
C ARG A 55 -5.15 -3.28 2.64
N PHE A 56 -4.23 -3.91 3.37
CA PHE A 56 -4.02 -3.67 4.79
C PHE A 56 -3.65 -2.20 5.04
N LEU A 57 -2.63 -1.67 4.35
CA LEU A 57 -2.24 -0.26 4.46
C LEU A 57 -3.43 0.68 4.18
N HIS A 58 -4.17 0.44 3.10
CA HIS A 58 -5.36 1.23 2.77
C HIS A 58 -6.46 1.16 3.85
N LYS A 59 -6.67 -0.02 4.48
CA LYS A 59 -7.65 -0.17 5.58
C LYS A 59 -7.26 0.67 6.81
N HIS A 60 -5.97 0.92 6.99
CA HIS A 60 -5.42 1.78 8.05
C HIS A 60 -5.24 3.25 7.61
N GLY A 61 -5.82 3.66 6.48
CA GLY A 61 -5.71 5.04 5.97
C GLY A 61 -4.34 5.38 5.38
N LEU A 62 -3.45 4.39 5.26
CA LEU A 62 -2.10 4.58 4.75
C LEU A 62 -2.05 4.37 3.24
N CYS A 63 -1.64 5.42 2.55
CA CYS A 63 -1.47 5.45 1.12
C CYS A 63 0.02 5.47 0.78
N VAL A 64 0.59 4.30 0.50
CA VAL A 64 2.03 4.18 0.25
C VAL A 64 2.30 3.88 -1.23
N LYS A 65 3.40 4.42 -1.77
CA LYS A 65 3.86 4.12 -3.13
C LYS A 65 4.18 2.62 -3.23
N GLN A 66 3.64 1.94 -4.24
CA GLN A 66 3.85 0.48 -4.42
C GLN A 66 5.33 0.09 -4.43
N ARG A 67 6.20 0.91 -5.05
CA ARG A 67 7.65 0.69 -5.03
C ARG A 67 8.24 0.63 -3.62
N ARG A 68 7.77 1.48 -2.69
CA ARG A 68 8.24 1.50 -1.30
C ARG A 68 7.81 0.24 -0.56
N VAL A 69 6.56 -0.20 -0.77
CA VAL A 69 6.05 -1.46 -0.22
C VAL A 69 6.87 -2.65 -0.71
N VAL A 70 7.19 -2.70 -2.01
CA VAL A 70 8.01 -3.78 -2.58
C VAL A 70 9.44 -3.76 -2.03
N SER A 71 10.07 -2.58 -1.93
CA SER A 71 11.40 -2.43 -1.36
C SER A 71 11.44 -2.87 0.11
N SER A 72 10.47 -2.44 0.90
CA SER A 72 10.31 -2.81 2.32
C SER A 72 10.13 -4.32 2.50
N LEU A 73 9.22 -4.94 1.74
CA LEU A 73 9.03 -6.40 1.77
C LEU A 73 10.31 -7.17 1.42
N LYS A 74 11.09 -6.70 0.43
CA LYS A 74 12.38 -7.32 0.09
C LYS A 74 13.40 -7.23 1.22
N GLN A 75 13.43 -6.12 1.96
CA GLN A 75 14.31 -5.96 3.12
C GLN A 75 13.91 -6.92 4.23
N ILE A 76 12.62 -6.98 4.57
CA ILE A 76 12.09 -7.85 5.63
C ILE A 76 12.28 -9.33 5.30
N ASP A 77 11.91 -9.75 4.10
CA ASP A 77 12.04 -11.14 3.64
C ASP A 77 13.53 -11.53 3.50
N GLY A 78 14.41 -10.57 3.22
CA GLY A 78 15.87 -10.76 3.19
C GLY A 78 16.45 -10.97 4.58
N LEU A 79 16.07 -10.12 5.54
CA LEU A 79 16.46 -10.21 6.96
C LEU A 79 15.93 -11.48 7.62
N GLY A 80 14.71 -11.89 7.30
CA GLY A 80 14.13 -13.14 7.79
C GLY A 80 14.91 -14.39 7.36
N ARG A 81 15.58 -14.37 6.21
CA ARG A 81 16.48 -15.47 5.79
C ARG A 81 17.80 -15.45 6.53
N THR A 82 18.37 -14.26 6.79
CA THR A 82 19.70 -14.15 7.42
C THR A 82 19.70 -14.50 8.90
N LEU A 83 18.54 -14.47 9.56
CA LEU A 83 18.38 -14.83 10.98
C LEU A 83 17.97 -16.29 11.20
N GLN A 84 17.76 -17.07 10.13
CA GLN A 84 17.45 -18.51 10.20
C GLN A 84 18.65 -19.43 9.93
N ASP A 85 19.80 -18.86 9.58
CA ASP A 85 21.11 -19.54 9.45
C ASP A 85 21.96 -19.33 10.71
#